data_AF-A0A0G0V725-F1
#
_entry.id   AF-A0A0G0V725-F1
#
_cell.length_a   1.000
_cell.length_b   1.000
_cell.length_c   1.000
_cell.angle_alpha   90.00
_cell.angle_beta   90.00
_cell.angle_gamma   90.00
#
_symmetry.space_group_name_H-M   'P 1'
#
loop_
_entity.id
_entity.type
_entity.pdbx_description
1 polymer ?
#
loop_
_entity_poly.entity_id
_entity_poly.type
_entity_poly.pdbx_seq_one_letter_code
_entity_poly.pdbx_strand_id
1 'polypeptide(L)'
;MREDFFEGGRQHLDGQEKDDAKEKKIKEREALLQKAREGWMDFFRTFEKVIQGYFGTPDIPFTVKPGGWYVDLEKIRVNADPTFFLEKGYSESESMFATFHEAEHFRDMIEDPGAYQRLFTRFKSRTDVHASYPKVLQRLYNCLDDILVNRVVMNRWKAGSKAVKSLYPKLFPTNDFRGQPRHRQFMYAFLREAMLPEEPALLDPEVREVLEMWQKRGGNVKAIDVLTGVDPSGKARFSAQDRYARYQATLEPLFEEMYRWDLDHKKKNEGKGKEEGEGEGDGDPFEDDPFADAIPDPVDFDKAAEQAKRLHDRHRQKKKDAFKEVMGVEKADFDSYQQDAKVVEPYVERMSAVFDKVIMRRKTYRRVLKKSTKEGVILNPPKAAIGVAEIKAGHDEPEIMLDYQKREIIQNRPNRLEFTLVCDGSGSMARENKDLTQRRLAVLAMEGFAKFRDRIEKERRAGEKIDLSIRSEARMFANEDDILKPLSESLTHVERVKMHKKLKKLPEEDNKEWKTFDAIESEQFTDQTIKDLRKGDLKKVIVFLSDGQTDEATIQAKIKNLMELAGTGPDGKSNLVIACIGFGDGIQALTTYAPNGYFAKTLEEVPEIFEKLIETILEDV
;
A
#
# COMPACT_ATOMS: atom_id res chain seq x y z
N MET A 1 -89.00 54.11 -3.55
CA MET A 1 -87.74 54.31 -2.80
C MET A 1 -87.15 52.91 -2.65
N ARG A 2 -86.24 52.52 -3.56
CA ARG A 2 -84.78 52.45 -3.35
C ARG A 2 -84.39 51.47 -2.25
N GLU A 3 -84.30 50.20 -2.62
CA GLU A 3 -83.41 49.13 -2.13
C GLU A 3 -83.65 47.92 -3.08
N ASP A 4 -82.71 46.98 -3.20
CA ASP A 4 -82.77 45.75 -4.03
C ASP A 4 -82.13 45.73 -5.44
N PHE A 5 -81.17 46.61 -5.75
CA PHE A 5 -80.37 46.49 -7.00
C PHE A 5 -78.84 46.40 -6.80
N PHE A 6 -78.36 46.05 -5.60
CA PHE A 6 -76.91 46.09 -5.29
C PHE A 6 -76.30 44.82 -4.64
N GLU A 7 -77.01 43.68 -4.60
CA GLU A 7 -76.44 42.44 -4.02
C GLU A 7 -76.04 41.35 -5.03
N GLY A 8 -76.61 41.35 -6.26
CA GLY A 8 -76.30 40.33 -7.28
C GLY A 8 -74.97 40.52 -8.02
N GLY A 9 -74.39 41.72 -8.01
CA GLY A 9 -73.13 42.04 -8.70
C GLY A 9 -71.86 41.75 -7.88
N ARG A 10 -71.96 41.66 -6.55
CA ARG A 10 -70.80 41.40 -5.68
C ARG A 10 -70.41 39.93 -5.62
N GLN A 11 -71.37 39.01 -5.68
CA GLN A 11 -71.09 37.57 -5.56
C GLN A 11 -70.46 36.96 -6.82
N HIS A 12 -70.70 37.51 -8.02
CA HIS A 12 -70.14 36.98 -9.27
C HIS A 12 -68.71 37.49 -9.57
N LEU A 13 -68.38 38.71 -9.13
CA LEU A 13 -67.02 39.27 -9.19
C LEU A 13 -66.09 38.65 -8.12
N ASP A 14 -66.60 38.37 -6.91
CA ASP A 14 -65.84 37.70 -5.83
C ASP A 14 -65.45 36.25 -6.17
N GLY A 15 -66.21 35.57 -7.04
CA GLY A 15 -65.92 34.20 -7.49
C GLY A 15 -64.82 34.14 -8.56
N GLN A 16 -64.88 35.02 -9.56
CA GLN A 16 -63.85 35.14 -10.60
C GLN A 16 -62.51 35.67 -10.05
N GLU A 17 -62.52 36.65 -9.14
CA GLU A 17 -61.28 37.12 -8.50
C GLU A 17 -60.61 36.05 -7.63
N LYS A 18 -61.38 35.13 -7.01
CA LYS A 18 -60.85 34.02 -6.21
C LYS A 18 -60.25 32.92 -7.08
N ASP A 19 -60.86 32.62 -8.23
CA ASP A 19 -60.34 31.63 -9.18
C ASP A 19 -59.10 32.15 -9.92
N ASP A 20 -59.08 33.42 -10.34
CA ASP A 20 -57.90 34.07 -10.93
C ASP A 20 -56.76 34.21 -9.92
N ALA A 21 -57.05 34.50 -8.65
CA ALA A 21 -56.04 34.53 -7.59
C ALA A 21 -55.49 33.14 -7.25
N LYS A 22 -56.30 32.08 -7.38
CA LYS A 22 -55.89 30.69 -7.18
C LYS A 22 -55.03 30.22 -8.36
N GLU A 23 -55.40 30.53 -9.59
CA GLU A 23 -54.61 30.20 -10.78
C GLU A 23 -53.28 30.97 -10.81
N LYS A 24 -53.29 32.24 -10.41
CA LYS A 24 -52.07 33.05 -10.24
C LYS A 24 -51.15 32.48 -9.16
N LYS A 25 -51.68 32.06 -8.01
CA LYS A 25 -50.90 31.37 -6.95
C LYS A 25 -50.31 30.04 -7.42
N ILE A 26 -51.01 29.29 -8.27
CA ILE A 26 -50.50 28.05 -8.85
C ILE A 26 -49.34 28.35 -9.80
N LYS A 27 -49.49 29.31 -10.72
CA LYS A 27 -48.42 29.73 -11.65
C LYS A 27 -47.20 30.33 -10.92
N GLU A 28 -47.42 31.13 -9.87
CA GLU A 28 -46.33 31.66 -9.03
C GLU A 28 -45.60 30.54 -8.27
N ARG A 29 -46.32 29.54 -7.75
CA ARG A 29 -45.74 28.35 -7.11
C ARG A 29 -44.93 27.51 -8.10
N GLU A 30 -45.44 27.30 -9.31
CA GLU A 30 -44.74 26.57 -10.37
C GLU A 30 -43.46 27.30 -10.82
N ALA A 31 -43.52 28.62 -10.99
CA ALA A 31 -42.34 29.43 -11.31
C ALA A 31 -41.28 29.40 -10.18
N LEU A 32 -41.71 29.43 -8.92
CA LEU A 32 -40.81 29.29 -7.77
C LEU A 32 -40.17 27.89 -7.70
N LEU A 33 -40.94 26.84 -7.97
CA LEU A 33 -40.43 25.47 -8.04
C LEU A 33 -39.44 25.31 -9.19
N GLN A 34 -39.72 25.88 -10.35
CA GLN A 34 -38.81 25.85 -11.50
C GLN A 34 -37.49 26.58 -11.19
N LYS A 35 -37.56 27.76 -10.56
CA LYS A 35 -36.37 28.50 -10.12
C LYS A 35 -35.57 27.73 -9.06
N ALA A 36 -36.25 27.04 -8.14
CA ALA A 36 -35.60 26.18 -7.16
C ALA A 36 -34.88 25.00 -7.85
N ARG A 37 -35.53 24.33 -8.82
CA ARG A 37 -34.92 23.24 -9.60
C ARG A 37 -33.65 23.68 -10.34
N GLU A 38 -33.66 24.87 -10.93
CA GLU A 38 -32.49 25.46 -11.60
C GLU A 38 -31.36 25.74 -10.61
N GLY A 39 -31.64 26.35 -9.47
CA GLY A 39 -30.64 26.58 -8.42
C GLY A 39 -30.03 25.27 -7.89
N TRP A 40 -30.85 24.22 -7.74
CA TRP A 40 -30.39 22.88 -7.35
C TRP A 40 -29.49 22.21 -8.39
N MET A 41 -29.79 22.38 -9.67
CA MET A 41 -28.92 21.91 -10.75
C MET A 41 -27.56 22.62 -10.72
N ASP A 42 -27.55 23.94 -10.51
CA ASP A 42 -26.32 24.72 -10.43
C ASP A 42 -25.47 24.37 -9.21
N PHE A 43 -26.11 24.10 -8.06
CA PHE A 43 -25.44 23.59 -6.87
C PHE A 43 -24.67 22.29 -7.17
N PHE A 44 -25.35 21.25 -7.65
CA PHE A 44 -24.69 19.97 -7.90
C PHE A 44 -23.65 20.03 -9.03
N ARG A 45 -23.87 20.85 -10.07
CA ARG A 45 -22.84 21.12 -11.10
C ARG A 45 -21.60 21.79 -10.53
N THR A 46 -21.77 22.73 -9.61
CA THR A 46 -20.65 23.41 -8.94
C THR A 46 -19.80 22.40 -8.14
N PHE A 47 -20.44 21.42 -7.51
CA PHE A 47 -19.77 20.41 -6.71
C PHE A 47 -19.42 19.12 -7.47
N GLU A 48 -19.74 19.01 -8.76
CA GLU A 48 -19.55 17.78 -9.55
C GLU A 48 -18.12 17.22 -9.44
N LYS A 49 -17.10 18.08 -9.58
CA LYS A 49 -15.69 17.66 -9.44
C LYS A 49 -15.33 17.20 -8.03
N VAL A 50 -15.90 17.84 -7.01
CA VAL A 50 -15.70 17.46 -5.60
C VAL A 50 -16.34 16.10 -5.35
N ILE A 51 -17.53 15.88 -5.90
CA ILE A 51 -18.25 14.61 -5.80
C ILE A 51 -17.48 13.51 -6.51
N GLN A 52 -17.10 13.72 -7.76
CA GLN A 52 -16.24 12.79 -8.52
C GLN A 52 -14.94 12.48 -7.77
N GLY A 53 -14.29 13.49 -7.21
CA GLY A 53 -13.10 13.31 -6.36
C GLY A 53 -13.38 12.49 -5.10
N TYR A 54 -14.55 12.68 -4.47
CA TYR A 54 -14.96 11.96 -3.26
C TYR A 54 -15.21 10.46 -3.52
N PHE A 55 -15.84 10.13 -4.66
CA PHE A 55 -15.98 8.74 -5.13
C PHE A 55 -14.62 8.06 -5.35
N GLY A 56 -13.53 8.83 -5.48
CA GLY A 56 -12.15 8.34 -5.41
C GLY A 56 -11.77 7.38 -6.53
N THR A 57 -12.58 7.34 -7.60
CA THR A 57 -12.45 6.40 -8.71
C THR A 57 -12.71 7.17 -10.01
N PRO A 58 -11.70 7.34 -10.87
CA PRO A 58 -11.85 8.02 -12.16
C PRO A 58 -12.87 7.37 -13.10
N ASP A 59 -13.32 6.15 -12.78
CA ASP A 59 -14.11 5.27 -13.62
C ASP A 59 -15.62 5.24 -13.28
N ILE A 60 -16.06 5.94 -12.20
CA ILE A 60 -17.48 6.09 -11.88
C ILE A 60 -17.90 7.54 -12.18
N PRO A 61 -18.52 7.83 -13.33
CA PRO A 61 -19.08 9.15 -13.57
C PRO A 61 -20.24 9.44 -12.61
N PHE A 62 -20.12 10.54 -11.88
CA PHE A 62 -21.24 11.17 -11.18
C PHE A 62 -21.99 12.04 -12.17
N THR A 63 -23.32 11.89 -12.23
CA THR A 63 -24.20 12.65 -13.11
C THR A 63 -25.31 13.30 -12.31
N VAL A 64 -25.77 14.46 -12.79
CA VAL A 64 -26.87 15.22 -12.20
C VAL A 64 -27.96 15.35 -13.25
N LYS A 65 -28.90 14.40 -13.27
CA LYS A 65 -29.97 14.36 -14.28
C LYS A 65 -31.32 14.05 -13.61
N PRO A 66 -32.43 14.60 -14.14
CA PRO A 66 -33.77 14.16 -13.76
C PRO A 66 -33.95 12.67 -14.02
N GLY A 67 -34.70 11.97 -13.16
CA GLY A 67 -34.98 10.53 -13.28
C GLY A 67 -34.69 9.71 -12.03
N GLY A 68 -34.58 10.34 -10.86
CA GLY A 68 -34.36 9.68 -9.58
C GLY A 68 -32.89 9.64 -9.13
N TRP A 69 -32.72 9.40 -7.83
CA TRP A 69 -31.42 9.26 -7.19
C TRP A 69 -31.06 7.76 -7.09
N TYR A 70 -30.01 7.33 -7.79
CA TYR A 70 -29.68 5.90 -7.93
C TYR A 70 -28.19 5.64 -8.24
N VAL A 71 -27.75 4.41 -7.94
CA VAL A 71 -26.47 3.86 -8.40
C VAL A 71 -26.75 2.87 -9.53
N ASP A 72 -26.38 3.24 -10.77
CA ASP A 72 -26.50 2.36 -11.93
C ASP A 72 -25.21 1.56 -12.05
N LEU A 73 -25.31 0.36 -11.52
CA LEU A 73 -24.21 -0.59 -11.40
C LEU A 73 -23.81 -1.14 -12.77
N GLU A 74 -24.75 -1.17 -13.74
CA GLU A 74 -24.53 -1.69 -15.10
C GLU A 74 -23.64 -0.77 -15.91
N LYS A 75 -23.90 0.53 -15.79
CA LYS A 75 -23.10 1.58 -16.43
C LYS A 75 -22.02 2.13 -15.51
N ILE A 76 -21.94 1.61 -14.28
CA ILE A 76 -21.00 2.03 -13.22
C ILE A 76 -21.06 3.55 -13.06
N ARG A 77 -22.24 4.09 -12.77
CA ARG A 77 -22.46 5.54 -12.64
C ARG A 77 -23.39 5.84 -11.48
N VAL A 78 -23.25 7.01 -10.90
CA VAL A 78 -24.19 7.52 -9.90
C VAL A 78 -24.96 8.67 -10.52
N ASN A 79 -26.27 8.66 -10.35
CA ASN A 79 -27.12 9.79 -10.70
C ASN A 79 -27.72 10.39 -9.45
N ALA A 80 -27.56 11.70 -9.28
CA ALA A 80 -28.33 12.46 -8.32
C ALA A 80 -29.36 13.31 -9.05
N ASP A 81 -30.65 13.02 -8.80
CA ASP A 81 -31.72 13.86 -9.33
C ASP A 81 -31.82 15.16 -8.51
N PRO A 82 -31.62 16.33 -9.15
CA PRO A 82 -31.73 17.62 -8.46
C PRO A 82 -33.13 17.90 -7.90
N THR A 83 -34.19 17.24 -8.39
CA THR A 83 -35.56 17.45 -7.89
C THR A 83 -35.93 16.52 -6.74
N PHE A 84 -35.27 15.35 -6.61
CA PHE A 84 -35.55 14.36 -5.57
C PHE A 84 -35.42 14.95 -4.17
N PHE A 85 -34.32 15.68 -3.92
CA PHE A 85 -34.05 16.27 -2.63
C PHE A 85 -34.92 17.49 -2.32
N LEU A 86 -35.22 18.28 -3.37
CA LEU A 86 -36.10 19.45 -3.27
C LEU A 86 -37.52 19.04 -2.84
N GLU A 87 -38.06 17.98 -3.45
CA GLU A 87 -39.40 17.47 -3.15
C GLU A 87 -39.51 16.89 -1.73
N LYS A 88 -38.41 16.35 -1.18
CA LYS A 88 -38.32 15.90 0.22
C LYS A 88 -38.00 17.02 1.22
N GLY A 89 -37.85 18.28 0.77
CA GLY A 89 -37.58 19.43 1.64
C GLY A 89 -36.17 19.40 2.26
N TYR A 90 -35.21 18.78 1.58
CA TYR A 90 -33.81 18.76 2.03
C TYR A 90 -33.10 20.04 1.59
N SER A 91 -32.13 20.47 2.38
CA SER A 91 -31.20 21.55 2.07
C SER A 91 -30.02 21.03 1.27
N GLU A 92 -29.28 21.94 0.65
CA GLU A 92 -28.06 21.65 -0.14
C GLU A 92 -27.05 20.79 0.64
N SER A 93 -26.80 21.11 1.91
CA SER A 93 -25.87 20.36 2.76
C SER A 93 -26.36 18.95 3.09
N GLU A 94 -27.67 18.78 3.33
CA GLU A 94 -28.30 17.48 3.58
C GLU A 94 -28.27 16.58 2.34
N SER A 95 -28.43 17.18 1.17
CA SER A 95 -28.42 16.46 -0.11
C SER A 95 -27.01 16.07 -0.53
N MET A 96 -26.03 16.92 -0.21
CA MET A 96 -24.62 16.57 -0.35
C MET A 96 -24.24 15.45 0.63
N PHE A 97 -24.75 15.49 1.86
CA PHE A 97 -24.54 14.41 2.83
C PHE A 97 -25.12 13.08 2.33
N ALA A 98 -26.38 13.07 1.87
CA ALA A 98 -27.01 11.89 1.29
C ALA A 98 -26.25 11.36 0.07
N THR A 99 -25.77 12.26 -0.80
CA THR A 99 -24.96 11.85 -1.96
C THR A 99 -23.64 11.17 -1.55
N PHE A 100 -22.95 11.70 -0.53
CA PHE A 100 -21.72 11.08 -0.02
C PHE A 100 -21.97 9.80 0.78
N HIS A 101 -23.07 9.71 1.52
CA HIS A 101 -23.50 8.50 2.23
C HIS A 101 -23.52 7.32 1.26
N GLU A 102 -24.20 7.51 0.16
CA GLU A 102 -24.49 6.46 -0.79
C GLU A 102 -23.27 6.11 -1.65
N ALA A 103 -22.38 7.08 -1.83
CA ALA A 103 -21.05 6.85 -2.35
C ALA A 103 -20.25 5.87 -1.50
N GLU A 104 -20.37 5.93 -0.17
CA GLU A 104 -19.64 5.02 0.72
C GLU A 104 -20.26 3.62 0.75
N HIS A 105 -21.59 3.46 0.66
CA HIS A 105 -22.22 2.15 0.43
C HIS A 105 -21.64 1.48 -0.82
N PHE A 106 -21.56 2.23 -1.92
CA PHE A 106 -21.00 1.70 -3.15
C PHE A 106 -19.51 1.35 -3.02
N ARG A 107 -18.73 2.19 -2.34
CA ARG A 107 -17.29 1.95 -2.15
C ARG A 107 -17.00 0.74 -1.26
N ASP A 108 -17.75 0.55 -0.18
CA ASP A 108 -17.60 -0.64 0.68
C ASP A 108 -17.94 -1.92 -0.10
N MET A 109 -18.96 -1.88 -0.96
CA MET A 109 -19.30 -2.98 -1.86
C MET A 109 -18.24 -3.27 -2.94
N ILE A 110 -17.58 -2.25 -3.50
CA ILE A 110 -16.46 -2.46 -4.44
C ILE A 110 -15.23 -3.06 -3.71
N GLU A 111 -15.03 -2.72 -2.44
CA GLU A 111 -13.89 -3.22 -1.67
C GLU A 111 -14.05 -4.72 -1.35
N ASP A 112 -15.27 -5.20 -1.10
CA ASP A 112 -15.55 -6.63 -0.87
C ASP A 112 -16.85 -7.11 -1.56
N PRO A 113 -16.85 -7.21 -2.90
CA PRO A 113 -18.04 -7.63 -3.66
C PRO A 113 -18.47 -9.06 -3.33
N GLY A 114 -17.53 -9.89 -2.87
CA GLY A 114 -17.81 -11.27 -2.48
C GLY A 114 -18.64 -11.38 -1.20
N ALA A 115 -18.37 -10.53 -0.20
CA ALA A 115 -19.17 -10.47 1.02
C ALA A 115 -20.62 -10.07 0.74
N TYR A 116 -20.82 -9.00 -0.04
CA TYR A 116 -22.14 -8.54 -0.44
C TYR A 116 -22.90 -9.59 -1.25
N GLN A 117 -22.23 -10.27 -2.22
CA GLN A 117 -22.86 -11.36 -2.97
C GLN A 117 -23.37 -12.48 -2.06
N ARG A 118 -22.55 -12.93 -1.11
CA ARG A 118 -22.94 -13.97 -0.14
C ARG A 118 -24.08 -13.50 0.76
N LEU A 119 -24.04 -12.25 1.21
CA LEU A 119 -25.09 -11.67 2.05
C LEU A 119 -26.44 -11.64 1.30
N PHE A 120 -26.47 -11.11 0.08
CA PHE A 120 -27.71 -11.01 -0.70
C PHE A 120 -28.30 -12.38 -1.06
N THR A 121 -27.43 -13.32 -1.44
CA THR A 121 -27.85 -14.71 -1.69
C THR A 121 -28.50 -15.31 -0.45
N ARG A 122 -27.92 -15.03 0.72
CA ARG A 122 -28.45 -15.51 2.00
C ARG A 122 -29.79 -14.87 2.36
N PHE A 123 -29.97 -13.56 2.16
CA PHE A 123 -31.27 -12.92 2.42
C PHE A 123 -32.39 -13.61 1.66
N LYS A 124 -32.17 -13.86 0.36
CA LYS A 124 -33.14 -14.58 -0.49
C LYS A 124 -33.48 -15.98 0.02
N SER A 125 -32.54 -16.66 0.68
CA SER A 125 -32.80 -18.00 1.24
C SER A 125 -33.51 -17.99 2.61
N ARG A 126 -33.65 -16.83 3.27
CA ARG A 126 -34.25 -16.73 4.62
C ARG A 126 -35.79 -16.67 4.60
N THR A 127 -36.42 -17.46 3.73
CA THR A 127 -37.89 -17.59 3.69
C THR A 127 -38.42 -18.59 4.72
N ASP A 128 -37.54 -19.20 5.52
CA ASP A 128 -37.86 -20.17 6.59
C ASP A 128 -38.65 -19.56 7.76
N VAL A 129 -38.61 -18.24 7.94
CA VAL A 129 -39.34 -17.52 8.98
C VAL A 129 -40.72 -17.08 8.48
N HIS A 130 -40.75 -16.38 7.35
CA HIS A 130 -41.93 -15.86 6.66
C HIS A 130 -41.51 -15.39 5.26
N ALA A 131 -42.44 -15.33 4.29
CA ALA A 131 -42.15 -14.90 2.92
C ALA A 131 -41.56 -13.47 2.84
N SER A 132 -42.01 -12.56 3.71
CA SER A 132 -41.52 -11.18 3.80
C SER A 132 -40.26 -10.99 4.67
N TYR A 133 -39.83 -12.01 5.42
CA TYR A 133 -38.68 -11.89 6.33
C TYR A 133 -37.37 -11.49 5.63
N PRO A 134 -37.05 -11.97 4.41
CA PRO A 134 -35.90 -11.48 3.64
C PRO A 134 -35.85 -9.95 3.49
N LYS A 135 -36.98 -9.31 3.17
CA LYS A 135 -37.08 -7.85 2.96
C LYS A 135 -36.81 -7.09 4.27
N VAL A 136 -37.36 -7.60 5.37
CA VAL A 136 -37.22 -6.98 6.70
C VAL A 136 -35.82 -7.19 7.29
N LEU A 137 -35.23 -8.37 7.08
CA LEU A 137 -33.85 -8.67 7.44
C LEU A 137 -32.85 -7.80 6.67
N GLN A 138 -33.09 -7.59 5.37
CA GLN A 138 -32.29 -6.68 4.56
C GLN A 138 -32.34 -5.25 5.11
N ARG A 139 -33.52 -4.76 5.50
CA ARG A 139 -33.67 -3.43 6.11
C ARG A 139 -32.90 -3.28 7.42
N LEU A 140 -32.82 -4.33 8.24
CA LEU A 140 -31.97 -4.33 9.43
C LEU A 140 -30.50 -4.09 9.05
N TYR A 141 -29.98 -4.80 8.05
CA TYR A 141 -28.59 -4.64 7.63
C TYR A 141 -28.33 -3.24 7.05
N ASN A 142 -29.25 -2.70 6.26
CA ASN A 142 -29.16 -1.32 5.77
C ASN A 142 -29.08 -0.34 6.94
N CYS A 143 -29.92 -0.47 7.98
CA CYS A 143 -29.85 0.39 9.17
C CYS A 143 -28.47 0.33 9.86
N LEU A 144 -27.86 -0.85 9.93
CA LEU A 144 -26.57 -1.03 10.59
C LEU A 144 -25.41 -0.47 9.75
N ASP A 145 -25.43 -0.75 8.45
CA ASP A 145 -24.43 -0.23 7.51
C ASP A 145 -24.55 1.30 7.36
N ASP A 146 -25.75 1.87 7.41
CA ASP A 146 -25.97 3.33 7.42
C ASP A 146 -25.26 4.02 8.59
N ILE A 147 -25.23 3.39 9.77
CA ILE A 147 -24.49 3.92 10.93
C ILE A 147 -23.00 4.03 10.61
N LEU A 148 -22.43 2.98 10.00
CA LEU A 148 -21.03 2.96 9.59
C LEU A 148 -20.77 4.01 8.51
N VAL A 149 -21.58 4.00 7.46
CA VAL A 149 -21.47 4.91 6.32
C VAL A 149 -21.53 6.35 6.77
N ASN A 150 -22.49 6.71 7.63
CA ASN A 150 -22.58 8.06 8.19
C ASN A 150 -21.31 8.46 8.93
N ARG A 151 -20.69 7.55 9.69
CA ARG A 151 -19.43 7.82 10.38
C ARG A 151 -18.26 8.01 9.42
N VAL A 152 -18.21 7.22 8.36
CA VAL A 152 -17.21 7.38 7.29
C VAL A 152 -17.35 8.75 6.63
N VAL A 153 -18.58 9.13 6.24
CA VAL A 153 -18.86 10.46 5.65
C VAL A 153 -18.51 11.57 6.62
N MET A 154 -18.97 11.51 7.87
CA MET A 154 -18.66 12.53 8.88
C MET A 154 -17.15 12.62 9.17
N ASN A 155 -16.40 11.55 9.00
CA ASN A 155 -14.95 11.59 9.17
C ASN A 155 -14.24 12.24 7.98
N ARG A 156 -14.64 11.91 6.76
CA ARG A 156 -14.06 12.44 5.51
C ARG A 156 -14.52 13.87 5.22
N TRP A 157 -15.75 14.21 5.62
CA TRP A 157 -16.38 15.51 5.44
C TRP A 157 -16.96 16.00 6.78
N LYS A 158 -16.13 16.68 7.57
CA LYS A 158 -16.49 17.15 8.93
C LYS A 158 -17.70 18.10 8.96
N ALA A 159 -17.95 18.84 7.87
CA ALA A 159 -19.15 19.68 7.77
C ALA A 159 -20.44 18.86 7.71
N GLY A 160 -20.36 17.59 7.29
CA GLY A 160 -21.48 16.65 7.22
C GLY A 160 -22.10 16.33 8.59
N SER A 161 -21.36 16.44 9.69
CA SER A 161 -21.92 16.22 11.03
C SER A 161 -23.05 17.19 11.40
N LYS A 162 -23.07 18.39 10.83
CA LYS A 162 -24.20 19.32 10.99
C LYS A 162 -25.40 18.89 10.16
N ALA A 163 -25.18 18.36 8.96
CA ALA A 163 -26.22 17.87 8.08
C ALA A 163 -26.95 16.64 8.67
N VAL A 164 -26.23 15.72 9.33
CA VAL A 164 -26.84 14.58 10.05
C VAL A 164 -27.87 15.06 11.08
N LYS A 165 -27.50 16.04 11.90
CA LYS A 165 -28.36 16.56 12.97
C LYS A 165 -29.64 17.21 12.47
N SER A 166 -29.64 17.78 11.26
CA SER A 166 -30.83 18.39 10.65
C SER A 166 -31.63 17.40 9.79
N LEU A 167 -30.95 16.43 9.17
CA LEU A 167 -31.56 15.43 8.28
C LEU A 167 -32.31 14.34 9.06
N TYR A 168 -31.72 13.77 10.12
CA TYR A 168 -32.31 12.65 10.83
C TYR A 168 -33.68 12.95 11.48
N PRO A 169 -33.94 14.15 12.02
CA PRO A 169 -35.29 14.53 12.45
C PRO A 169 -36.31 14.60 11.30
N LYS A 170 -35.89 14.81 10.04
CA LYS A 170 -36.79 14.75 8.88
C LYS A 170 -37.08 13.31 8.44
N LEU A 171 -36.06 12.44 8.52
CA LEU A 171 -36.17 11.02 8.22
C LEU A 171 -37.00 10.26 9.27
N PHE A 172 -36.80 10.62 10.55
CA PHE A 172 -37.48 10.06 11.69
C PHE A 172 -38.09 11.20 12.53
N PRO A 173 -39.32 11.65 12.22
CA PRO A 173 -39.94 12.79 12.90
C PRO A 173 -40.27 12.56 14.38
N THR A 174 -40.44 11.29 14.79
CA THR A 174 -40.71 10.90 16.18
C THR A 174 -39.54 10.10 16.75
N ASN A 175 -39.29 10.26 18.05
CA ASN A 175 -38.42 9.37 18.82
C ASN A 175 -39.22 8.30 19.59
N ASP A 176 -40.55 8.33 19.54
CA ASP A 176 -41.42 7.32 20.12
C ASP A 176 -41.75 6.25 19.09
N PHE A 177 -41.22 5.05 19.29
CA PHE A 177 -41.47 3.89 18.44
C PHE A 177 -42.43 2.89 19.08
N ARG A 178 -42.94 3.17 20.29
CA ARG A 178 -43.97 2.34 20.93
C ARG A 178 -45.19 2.26 20.04
N GLY A 179 -45.84 1.10 20.03
CA GLY A 179 -46.96 0.82 19.14
C GLY A 179 -46.57 0.33 17.74
N GLN A 180 -45.30 0.42 17.34
CA GLN A 180 -44.79 -0.31 16.18
C GLN A 180 -44.44 -1.77 16.56
N PRO A 181 -44.34 -2.69 15.58
CA PRO A 181 -43.80 -4.02 15.82
C PRO A 181 -42.43 -3.98 16.50
N ARG A 182 -42.16 -4.93 17.41
CA ARG A 182 -40.93 -5.02 18.21
C ARG A 182 -39.68 -5.06 17.36
N HIS A 183 -39.68 -5.80 16.25
CA HIS A 183 -38.53 -5.87 15.35
C HIS A 183 -38.21 -4.50 14.72
N ARG A 184 -39.23 -3.70 14.38
CA ARG A 184 -39.05 -2.33 13.86
C ARG A 184 -38.51 -1.39 14.93
N GLN A 185 -39.08 -1.46 16.14
CA GLN A 185 -38.60 -0.72 17.31
C GLN A 185 -37.10 -0.97 17.55
N PHE A 186 -36.69 -2.25 17.56
CA PHE A 186 -35.32 -2.67 17.78
C PHE A 186 -34.36 -2.16 16.70
N MET A 187 -34.72 -2.32 15.43
CA MET A 187 -33.93 -1.88 14.28
C MET A 187 -33.77 -0.35 14.24
N TYR A 188 -34.88 0.40 14.33
CA TYR A 188 -34.84 1.85 14.24
C TYR A 188 -34.16 2.52 15.44
N ALA A 189 -34.22 1.90 16.62
CA ALA A 189 -33.48 2.37 17.78
C ALA A 189 -31.97 2.39 17.56
N PHE A 190 -31.39 1.36 16.92
CA PHE A 190 -29.95 1.34 16.62
C PHE A 190 -29.54 2.55 15.78
N LEU A 191 -30.26 2.79 14.68
CA LEU A 191 -29.93 3.85 13.74
C LEU A 191 -30.16 5.22 14.37
N ARG A 192 -31.34 5.46 14.95
CA ARG A 192 -31.68 6.76 15.52
C ARG A 192 -30.77 7.13 16.69
N GLU A 193 -30.56 6.22 17.65
CA GLU A 193 -29.74 6.54 18.83
C GLU A 193 -28.25 6.69 18.49
N ALA A 194 -27.78 6.05 17.41
CA ALA A 194 -26.42 6.26 16.93
C ALA A 194 -26.23 7.64 16.27
N MET A 195 -27.26 8.16 15.59
CA MET A 195 -27.19 9.43 14.86
C MET A 195 -27.62 10.63 15.70
N LEU A 196 -28.52 10.42 16.66
CA LEU A 196 -29.07 11.41 17.59
C LEU A 196 -28.94 10.89 19.04
N PRO A 197 -27.72 10.83 19.61
CA PRO A 197 -27.48 10.23 20.94
C PRO A 197 -28.15 11.00 22.10
N GLU A 198 -28.45 12.28 21.89
CA GLU A 198 -29.12 13.14 22.88
C GLU A 198 -30.65 12.92 22.93
N GLU A 199 -31.20 12.17 21.97
CA GLU A 199 -32.64 11.90 21.83
C GLU A 199 -32.90 10.37 21.85
N PRO A 200 -32.78 9.70 23.01
CA PRO A 200 -33.01 8.26 23.10
C PRO A 200 -34.42 7.90 22.64
N ALA A 201 -34.55 6.75 21.97
CA ALA A 201 -35.84 6.28 21.48
C ALA A 201 -36.73 5.79 22.63
N LEU A 202 -38.03 6.07 22.59
CA LEU A 202 -38.99 5.46 23.51
C LEU A 202 -39.43 4.12 22.90
N LEU A 203 -39.16 3.04 23.64
CA LEU A 203 -39.42 1.66 23.21
C LEU A 203 -40.26 0.94 24.26
N ASP A 204 -40.89 -0.16 23.85
CA ASP A 204 -41.48 -1.09 24.78
C ASP A 204 -40.40 -1.71 25.70
N PRO A 205 -40.70 -1.96 27.00
CA PRO A 205 -39.71 -2.38 27.98
C PRO A 205 -38.89 -3.61 27.57
N GLU A 206 -39.55 -4.62 27.00
CA GLU A 206 -38.88 -5.83 26.48
C GLU A 206 -37.88 -5.53 25.35
N VAL A 207 -38.19 -4.61 24.45
CA VAL A 207 -37.31 -4.24 23.33
C VAL A 207 -36.11 -3.47 23.85
N ARG A 208 -36.33 -2.56 24.81
CA ARG A 208 -35.27 -1.80 25.49
C ARG A 208 -34.28 -2.72 26.20
N GLU A 209 -34.78 -3.74 26.92
CA GLU A 209 -33.94 -4.70 27.62
C GLU A 209 -33.04 -5.49 26.66
N VAL A 210 -33.60 -6.02 25.57
CA VAL A 210 -32.82 -6.79 24.58
C VAL A 210 -31.78 -5.90 23.89
N LEU A 211 -32.15 -4.67 23.54
CA LEU A 211 -31.24 -3.68 22.95
C LEU A 211 -30.06 -3.40 23.88
N GLU A 212 -30.31 -3.08 25.15
CA GLU A 212 -29.25 -2.81 26.13
C GLU A 212 -28.38 -4.02 26.43
N MET A 213 -28.98 -5.20 26.55
CA MET A 213 -28.26 -6.46 26.72
C MET A 213 -27.28 -6.68 25.57
N TRP A 214 -27.72 -6.49 24.33
CA TRP A 214 -26.83 -6.65 23.18
C TRP A 214 -25.74 -5.56 23.15
N GLN A 215 -26.08 -4.31 23.44
CA GLN A 215 -25.13 -3.20 23.47
C GLN A 215 -24.01 -3.39 24.50
N LYS A 216 -24.28 -4.04 25.65
CA LYS A 216 -23.28 -4.35 26.69
C LYS A 216 -22.14 -5.26 26.19
N ARG A 217 -22.31 -5.97 25.07
CA ARG A 217 -21.24 -6.79 24.47
C ARG A 217 -20.03 -5.98 24.02
N GLY A 218 -20.15 -4.66 23.88
CA GLY A 218 -19.03 -3.77 23.60
C GLY A 218 -18.17 -3.42 24.82
N GLY A 219 -18.53 -3.90 26.02
CA GLY A 219 -17.82 -3.60 27.26
C GLY A 219 -18.05 -2.15 27.70
N ASN A 220 -16.98 -1.35 27.71
CA ASN A 220 -17.03 0.07 28.11
C ASN A 220 -17.60 1.00 27.03
N VAL A 221 -17.86 0.48 25.84
CA VAL A 221 -18.50 1.19 24.72
C VAL A 221 -19.69 0.37 24.23
N LYS A 222 -20.63 1.01 23.52
CA LYS A 222 -21.77 0.30 22.92
C LYS A 222 -21.26 -0.68 21.84
N ALA A 223 -21.83 -1.89 21.77
CA ALA A 223 -21.45 -2.89 20.77
C ALA A 223 -21.60 -2.38 19.33
N ILE A 224 -22.64 -1.57 19.06
CA ILE A 224 -22.80 -0.95 17.73
C ILE A 224 -21.63 -0.04 17.39
N ASP A 225 -21.09 0.71 18.37
CA ASP A 225 -19.95 1.61 18.17
C ASP A 225 -18.66 0.87 17.81
N VAL A 226 -18.51 -0.35 18.33
CA VAL A 226 -17.39 -1.22 17.99
C VAL A 226 -17.52 -1.70 16.55
N LEU A 227 -18.69 -2.22 16.17
CA LEU A 227 -18.92 -2.85 14.85
C LEU A 227 -18.93 -1.85 13.70
N THR A 228 -19.46 -0.65 13.93
CA THR A 228 -19.56 0.42 12.93
C THR A 228 -18.51 1.52 13.18
N GLY A 229 -17.43 1.18 13.88
CA GLY A 229 -16.32 2.09 14.16
C GLY A 229 -15.46 2.35 12.92
N VAL A 230 -14.89 3.55 12.84
CA VAL A 230 -13.92 3.94 11.80
C VAL A 230 -12.51 4.05 12.40
N ASP A 231 -11.50 3.77 11.58
CA ASP A 231 -10.09 3.93 11.93
C ASP A 231 -9.61 5.39 11.77
N PRO A 232 -8.39 5.75 12.20
CA PRO A 232 -7.85 7.11 12.04
C PRO A 232 -7.75 7.58 10.59
N SER A 233 -7.70 6.67 9.62
CA SER A 233 -7.70 6.98 8.19
C SER A 233 -9.11 7.22 7.62
N GLY A 234 -10.15 7.02 8.43
CA GLY A 234 -11.55 7.17 8.06
C GLY A 234 -12.14 5.97 7.33
N LYS A 235 -11.53 4.79 7.46
CA LYS A 235 -12.06 3.54 6.90
C LYS A 235 -12.82 2.73 7.94
N ALA A 236 -13.71 1.85 7.50
CA ALA A 236 -14.36 0.89 8.38
C ALA A 236 -13.32 0.03 9.12
N ARG A 237 -13.51 -0.14 10.44
CA ARG A 237 -12.59 -0.93 11.27
C ARG A 237 -12.61 -2.42 10.91
N PHE A 238 -13.76 -2.92 10.49
CA PHE A 238 -13.97 -4.32 10.11
C PHE A 238 -14.36 -4.39 8.63
N SER A 239 -13.87 -5.43 7.95
CA SER A 239 -14.30 -5.76 6.58
C SER A 239 -15.80 -6.05 6.53
N ALA A 240 -16.44 -5.87 5.36
CA ALA A 240 -17.84 -6.22 5.18
C ALA A 240 -18.12 -7.68 5.59
N GLN A 241 -17.25 -8.62 5.19
CA GLN A 241 -17.34 -10.02 5.60
C GLN A 241 -17.36 -10.20 7.13
N ASP A 242 -16.44 -9.56 7.85
CA ASP A 242 -16.35 -9.68 9.31
C ASP A 242 -17.54 -9.04 10.01
N ARG A 243 -18.03 -7.88 9.51
CA ARG A 243 -19.22 -7.21 10.07
C ARG A 243 -20.44 -8.09 9.90
N TYR A 244 -20.68 -8.62 8.71
CA TYR A 244 -21.84 -9.46 8.42
C TYR A 244 -21.83 -10.76 9.21
N ALA A 245 -20.67 -11.41 9.35
CA ALA A 245 -20.54 -12.59 10.21
C ALA A 245 -20.93 -12.29 11.67
N ARG A 246 -20.55 -11.12 12.19
CA ARG A 246 -20.89 -10.70 13.56
C ARG A 246 -22.37 -10.36 13.72
N TYR A 247 -22.98 -9.67 12.75
CA TYR A 247 -24.42 -9.42 12.74
C TYR A 247 -25.19 -10.75 12.75
N GLN A 248 -24.82 -11.68 11.87
CA GLN A 248 -25.45 -13.01 11.78
C GLN A 248 -25.34 -13.80 13.09
N ALA A 249 -24.17 -13.77 13.72
CA ALA A 249 -23.91 -14.56 14.92
C ALA A 249 -24.53 -13.97 16.20
N THR A 250 -24.79 -12.67 16.24
CA THR A 250 -25.09 -11.99 17.53
C THR A 250 -26.35 -11.15 17.54
N LEU A 251 -26.75 -10.56 16.41
CA LEU A 251 -27.86 -9.61 16.34
C LEU A 251 -29.06 -10.19 15.60
N GLU A 252 -28.83 -10.88 14.49
CA GLU A 252 -29.89 -11.50 13.68
C GLU A 252 -30.78 -12.46 14.48
N PRO A 253 -30.27 -13.33 15.38
CA PRO A 253 -31.13 -14.21 16.17
C PRO A 253 -32.12 -13.44 17.07
N LEU A 254 -31.70 -12.32 17.65
CA LEU A 254 -32.55 -11.47 18.49
C LEU A 254 -33.63 -10.76 17.66
N PHE A 255 -33.24 -10.29 16.47
CA PHE A 255 -34.18 -9.68 15.54
C PHE A 255 -35.22 -10.68 15.02
N GLU A 256 -34.78 -11.90 14.69
CA GLU A 256 -35.68 -12.99 14.27
C GLU A 256 -36.68 -13.35 15.36
N GLU A 257 -36.23 -13.45 16.61
CA GLU A 257 -37.09 -13.73 17.77
C GLU A 257 -38.18 -12.66 17.93
N MET A 258 -37.81 -11.37 17.84
CA MET A 258 -38.78 -10.27 17.88
C MET A 258 -39.77 -10.32 16.72
N TYR A 259 -39.30 -10.60 15.51
CA TYR A 259 -40.15 -10.73 14.33
C TYR A 259 -41.17 -11.87 14.48
N ARG A 260 -40.72 -13.04 14.96
CA ARG A 260 -41.60 -14.19 15.25
C ARG A 260 -42.61 -13.85 16.34
N TRP A 261 -42.20 -13.13 17.39
CA TRP A 261 -43.11 -12.68 18.44
C TRP A 261 -44.20 -11.75 17.88
N ASP A 262 -43.83 -10.81 17.01
CA ASP A 262 -44.80 -9.91 16.38
C ASP A 262 -45.80 -10.69 15.50
N LEU A 263 -45.35 -11.70 14.74
CA LEU A 263 -46.23 -12.60 13.98
C LEU A 263 -47.21 -13.35 14.89
N ASP A 264 -46.75 -13.91 16.00
CA ASP A 264 -47.58 -14.66 16.93
C ASP A 264 -48.60 -13.76 17.64
N HIS A 265 -48.21 -12.54 18.00
CA HIS A 265 -49.10 -11.56 18.60
C HIS A 265 -50.21 -11.14 17.64
N LYS A 266 -49.86 -10.96 16.35
CA LYS A 266 -50.84 -10.68 15.29
C LYS A 266 -51.84 -11.82 15.12
N LYS A 267 -51.37 -13.06 14.99
CA LYS A 267 -52.24 -14.26 14.89
C LYS A 267 -53.21 -14.39 16.06
N LYS A 268 -52.76 -14.13 17.29
CA LYS A 268 -53.61 -14.19 18.49
C LYS A 268 -54.67 -13.08 18.55
N ASN A 269 -54.40 -11.92 17.97
CA ASN A 269 -55.33 -10.79 17.95
C ASN A 269 -56.33 -10.85 16.77
N GLU A 270 -55.93 -11.42 15.63
CA GLU A 270 -56.83 -11.63 14.47
C GLU A 270 -57.81 -12.81 14.69
N GLY A 271 -57.46 -13.78 15.54
CA GLY A 271 -58.32 -14.91 15.91
C GLY A 271 -59.59 -14.57 16.72
N LYS A 272 -59.90 -13.29 16.98
CA LYS A 272 -61.12 -12.83 17.66
C LYS A 272 -62.16 -12.14 16.78
N GLY A 273 -62.00 -12.15 15.46
CA GLY A 273 -63.09 -11.72 14.58
C GLY A 273 -62.68 -11.48 13.14
N LYS A 274 -62.54 -12.54 12.37
CA LYS A 274 -62.93 -12.63 10.94
C LYS A 274 -62.65 -14.04 10.43
N GLU A 275 -63.71 -14.69 9.98
CA GLU A 275 -63.63 -15.88 9.13
C GLU A 275 -62.93 -15.53 7.81
N GLU A 276 -62.04 -16.43 7.41
CA GLU A 276 -61.62 -16.80 6.05
C GLU A 276 -61.69 -15.73 4.96
N GLY A 277 -60.54 -15.13 4.68
CA GLY A 277 -60.19 -14.59 3.37
C GLY A 277 -58.84 -15.15 2.95
N GLU A 278 -58.84 -16.09 2.01
CA GLU A 278 -57.65 -16.58 1.33
C GLU A 278 -56.87 -15.43 0.70
N GLY A 279 -55.59 -15.33 1.05
CA GLY A 279 -54.67 -14.34 0.51
C GLY A 279 -53.24 -14.66 0.92
N GLU A 280 -52.66 -15.71 0.34
CA GLU A 280 -51.21 -15.86 0.26
C GLU A 280 -50.65 -14.71 -0.61
N GLY A 281 -50.45 -13.55 0.01
CA GLY A 281 -49.81 -12.38 -0.62
C GLY A 281 -48.38 -12.21 -0.14
N ASP A 282 -47.48 -11.84 -1.04
CA ASP A 282 -46.07 -11.42 -0.79
C ASP A 282 -45.96 -10.06 -0.04
N GLY A 283 -47.02 -9.65 0.66
CA GLY A 283 -47.13 -8.40 1.39
C GLY A 283 -46.53 -8.48 2.79
N ASP A 284 -46.04 -7.35 3.31
CA ASP A 284 -45.63 -7.25 4.71
C ASP A 284 -46.83 -7.59 5.62
N PRO A 285 -46.72 -8.59 6.51
CA PRO A 285 -47.81 -8.93 7.42
C PRO A 285 -48.01 -7.87 8.51
N PHE A 286 -47.25 -6.78 8.55
CA PHE A 286 -47.46 -5.67 9.48
C PHE A 286 -48.01 -4.45 8.73
N GLU A 287 -48.65 -3.50 9.45
CA GLU A 287 -49.09 -2.22 8.87
C GLU A 287 -47.95 -1.53 8.11
N ASP A 288 -48.30 -0.64 7.16
CA ASP A 288 -47.33 0.10 6.37
C ASP A 288 -46.27 0.74 7.26
N ASP A 289 -45.00 0.54 6.91
CA ASP A 289 -43.88 1.05 7.67
C ASP A 289 -43.79 2.58 7.54
N PRO A 290 -44.01 3.36 8.62
CA PRO A 290 -44.03 4.82 8.54
C PRO A 290 -42.67 5.41 8.18
N PHE A 291 -41.59 4.61 8.23
CA PHE A 291 -40.24 5.02 7.89
C PHE A 291 -39.70 4.30 6.64
N ALA A 292 -40.57 3.68 5.82
CA ALA A 292 -40.16 3.00 4.60
C ALA A 292 -39.34 3.91 3.65
N ASP A 293 -39.70 5.20 3.57
CA ASP A 293 -39.04 6.21 2.73
C ASP A 293 -37.80 6.86 3.38
N ALA A 294 -37.56 6.57 4.67
CA ALA A 294 -36.45 7.13 5.44
C ALA A 294 -35.12 6.43 5.14
N ILE A 295 -35.18 5.20 4.63
CA ILE A 295 -34.04 4.38 4.22
C ILE A 295 -34.25 4.01 2.75
N PRO A 296 -33.87 4.89 1.80
CA PRO A 296 -33.95 4.58 0.39
C PRO A 296 -33.12 3.32 0.10
N ASP A 297 -33.59 2.47 -0.81
CA ASP A 297 -32.82 1.34 -1.31
C ASP A 297 -32.49 1.56 -2.79
N PRO A 298 -31.43 2.32 -3.09
CA PRO A 298 -31.12 2.81 -4.43
C PRO A 298 -30.37 1.79 -5.30
N VAL A 299 -30.08 0.60 -4.75
CA VAL A 299 -29.20 -0.40 -5.36
C VAL A 299 -30.01 -1.64 -5.75
N ASP A 300 -30.07 -1.95 -7.05
CA ASP A 300 -30.60 -3.23 -7.52
C ASP A 300 -29.59 -4.36 -7.25
N PHE A 301 -29.86 -5.11 -6.19
CA PHE A 301 -29.00 -6.14 -5.61
C PHE A 301 -28.56 -7.24 -6.59
N ASP A 302 -29.43 -7.62 -7.52
CA ASP A 302 -29.16 -8.74 -8.42
C ASP A 302 -28.10 -8.41 -9.46
N LYS A 303 -27.93 -7.13 -9.76
CA LYS A 303 -26.92 -6.64 -10.71
C LYS A 303 -25.68 -6.09 -10.00
N ALA A 304 -25.84 -5.62 -8.76
CA ALA A 304 -24.83 -4.97 -7.94
C ALA A 304 -23.53 -5.74 -7.77
N ALA A 305 -23.63 -7.00 -7.33
CA ALA A 305 -22.47 -7.77 -6.89
C ALA A 305 -21.55 -8.18 -8.06
N GLU A 306 -22.13 -8.59 -9.19
CA GLU A 306 -21.33 -8.98 -10.37
C GLU A 306 -20.58 -7.78 -10.95
N GLN A 307 -21.23 -6.63 -11.02
CA GLN A 307 -20.64 -5.41 -11.56
C GLN A 307 -19.58 -4.82 -10.62
N ALA A 308 -19.83 -4.84 -9.30
CA ALA A 308 -18.83 -4.50 -8.29
C ALA A 308 -17.59 -5.40 -8.40
N LYS A 309 -17.77 -6.71 -8.62
CA LYS A 309 -16.66 -7.65 -8.86
C LYS A 309 -15.86 -7.29 -10.12
N ARG A 310 -16.52 -7.05 -11.25
CA ARG A 310 -15.85 -6.63 -12.50
C ARG A 310 -15.05 -5.34 -12.32
N LEU A 311 -15.60 -4.37 -11.60
CA LEU A 311 -14.92 -3.11 -11.30
C LEU A 311 -13.73 -3.30 -10.36
N HIS A 312 -13.89 -4.09 -9.30
CA HIS A 312 -12.82 -4.47 -8.39
C HIS A 312 -11.64 -5.11 -9.14
N ASP A 313 -11.91 -6.08 -10.03
CA ASP A 313 -10.89 -6.76 -10.82
C ASP A 313 -10.19 -5.79 -11.79
N ARG A 314 -10.94 -4.90 -12.44
CA ARG A 314 -10.39 -3.84 -13.29
C ARG A 314 -9.46 -2.91 -12.51
N HIS A 315 -9.86 -2.47 -11.31
CA HIS A 315 -9.01 -1.63 -10.46
C HIS A 315 -7.76 -2.35 -9.99
N ARG A 316 -7.90 -3.62 -9.61
CA ARG A 316 -6.76 -4.45 -9.22
C ARG A 316 -5.77 -4.59 -10.38
N GLN A 317 -6.25 -4.76 -11.60
CA GLN A 317 -5.40 -4.83 -12.79
C GLN A 317 -4.74 -3.49 -13.09
N LYS A 318 -5.49 -2.37 -13.12
CA LYS A 318 -4.90 -1.03 -13.29
C LYS A 318 -3.82 -0.71 -12.26
N LYS A 319 -4.00 -1.09 -10.99
CA LYS A 319 -2.98 -0.92 -9.94
C LYS A 319 -1.72 -1.76 -10.21
N LYS A 320 -1.89 -2.97 -10.72
CA LYS A 320 -0.75 -3.82 -11.13
C LYS A 320 -0.04 -3.22 -12.33
N ASP A 321 -0.78 -2.76 -13.33
CA ASP A 321 -0.23 -2.17 -14.55
C ASP A 321 0.52 -0.88 -14.25
N ALA A 322 -0.05 0.02 -13.44
CA ALA A 322 0.61 1.24 -13.00
C ALA A 322 1.88 0.96 -12.18
N PHE A 323 1.87 -0.07 -11.32
CA PHE A 323 3.09 -0.48 -10.61
C PHE A 323 4.16 -0.98 -11.58
N LYS A 324 3.78 -1.81 -12.56
CA LYS A 324 4.68 -2.34 -13.58
C LYS A 324 5.26 -1.24 -14.46
N GLU A 325 4.47 -0.23 -14.82
CA GLU A 325 4.90 0.93 -15.59
C GLU A 325 5.96 1.76 -14.85
N VAL A 326 5.75 2.02 -13.55
CA VAL A 326 6.67 2.81 -12.73
C VAL A 326 7.93 2.02 -12.35
N MET A 327 7.79 0.75 -11.95
CA MET A 327 8.88 -0.04 -11.37
C MET A 327 9.59 -0.93 -12.40
N GLY A 328 9.01 -1.12 -13.59
CA GLY A 328 9.53 -2.00 -14.65
C GLY A 328 9.45 -3.50 -14.31
N VAL A 329 8.75 -3.88 -13.23
CA VAL A 329 8.70 -5.25 -12.70
C VAL A 329 7.31 -5.59 -12.16
N GLU A 330 6.99 -6.88 -12.11
CA GLU A 330 5.76 -7.36 -11.51
C GLU A 330 5.77 -7.19 -9.98
N LYS A 331 4.65 -6.74 -9.40
CA LYS A 331 4.54 -6.53 -7.95
C LYS A 331 4.85 -7.78 -7.13
N ALA A 332 4.37 -8.94 -7.57
CA ALA A 332 4.59 -10.20 -6.85
C ALA A 332 6.08 -10.60 -6.81
N ASP A 333 6.82 -10.36 -7.90
CA ASP A 333 8.25 -10.65 -7.96
C ASP A 333 9.03 -9.65 -7.08
N PHE A 334 8.63 -8.37 -7.08
CA PHE A 334 9.20 -7.34 -6.19
C PHE A 334 8.96 -7.64 -4.70
N ASP A 335 7.73 -8.03 -4.34
CA ASP A 335 7.39 -8.39 -2.96
C ASP A 335 8.19 -9.62 -2.49
N SER A 336 8.39 -10.61 -3.38
CA SER A 336 9.24 -11.78 -3.08
C SER A 336 10.70 -11.40 -2.88
N TYR A 337 11.23 -10.47 -3.66
CA TYR A 337 12.58 -9.92 -3.47
C TYR A 337 12.69 -9.20 -2.11
N GLN A 338 11.73 -8.34 -1.79
CA GLN A 338 11.70 -7.56 -0.55
C GLN A 338 11.70 -8.44 0.70
N GLN A 339 11.07 -9.61 0.65
CA GLN A 339 11.10 -10.57 1.75
C GLN A 339 12.51 -11.07 2.03
N ASP A 340 13.26 -11.48 0.99
CA ASP A 340 14.65 -11.94 1.17
C ASP A 340 15.59 -10.79 1.53
N ALA A 341 15.39 -9.60 0.95
CA ALA A 341 16.16 -8.40 1.27
C ALA A 341 16.05 -8.03 2.77
N LYS A 342 14.84 -8.11 3.35
CA LYS A 342 14.62 -7.89 4.79
C LYS A 342 15.34 -8.90 5.68
N VAL A 343 15.43 -10.15 5.24
CA VAL A 343 16.12 -11.21 6.00
C VAL A 343 17.63 -10.93 6.05
N VAL A 344 18.22 -10.46 4.96
CA VAL A 344 19.68 -10.23 4.87
C VAL A 344 20.11 -8.84 5.30
N GLU A 345 19.18 -7.91 5.53
CA GLU A 345 19.45 -6.52 5.94
C GLU A 345 20.43 -6.40 7.12
N PRO A 346 20.33 -7.19 8.23
CA PRO A 346 21.27 -7.10 9.34
C PRO A 346 22.73 -7.41 8.94
N TYR A 347 22.91 -8.33 7.99
CA TYR A 347 24.23 -8.73 7.48
C TYR A 347 24.79 -7.65 6.54
N VAL A 348 23.93 -7.02 5.72
CA VAL A 348 24.29 -5.84 4.91
C VAL A 348 24.78 -4.68 5.80
N GLU A 349 24.13 -4.45 6.95
CA GLU A 349 24.59 -3.46 7.93
C GLU A 349 25.98 -3.79 8.51
N ARG A 350 26.25 -5.06 8.83
CA ARG A 350 27.59 -5.46 9.31
C ARG A 350 28.68 -5.31 8.24
N MET A 351 28.42 -5.73 7.01
CA MET A 351 29.31 -5.47 5.88
C MET A 351 29.61 -3.98 5.71
N SER A 352 28.60 -3.13 5.98
CA SER A 352 28.77 -1.68 5.88
C SER A 352 29.83 -1.12 6.84
N ALA A 353 30.04 -1.74 8.00
CA ALA A 353 31.10 -1.36 8.92
C ALA A 353 32.50 -1.64 8.35
N VAL A 354 32.68 -2.72 7.57
CA VAL A 354 33.93 -3.00 6.84
C VAL A 354 34.18 -1.91 5.81
N PHE A 355 33.14 -1.51 5.07
CA PHE A 355 33.22 -0.45 4.07
C PHE A 355 33.59 0.91 4.67
N ASP A 356 33.09 1.24 5.86
CA ASP A 356 33.48 2.46 6.57
C ASP A 356 34.96 2.47 6.92
N LYS A 357 35.53 1.33 7.33
CA LYS A 357 36.98 1.23 7.61
C LYS A 357 37.80 1.57 6.35
N VAL A 358 37.41 1.04 5.19
CA VAL A 358 38.07 1.34 3.91
C VAL A 358 37.96 2.83 3.57
N ILE A 359 36.75 3.40 3.68
CA ILE A 359 36.50 4.83 3.44
C ILE A 359 37.34 5.71 4.38
N MET A 360 37.38 5.38 5.68
CA MET A 360 38.12 6.16 6.68
C MET A 360 39.63 6.17 6.42
N ARG A 361 40.22 5.01 6.07
CA ARG A 361 41.64 4.92 5.66
C ARG A 361 41.94 5.83 4.47
N ARG A 362 40.96 6.01 3.57
CA ARG A 362 41.06 6.89 2.40
C ARG A 362 40.91 8.37 2.70
N LYS A 363 40.23 8.74 3.80
CA LYS A 363 40.11 10.14 4.25
C LYS A 363 41.33 10.66 5.01
N THR A 364 42.18 9.79 5.58
CA THR A 364 43.30 10.23 6.41
C THR A 364 44.42 10.93 5.61
N TYR A 365 44.35 12.26 5.54
CA TYR A 365 45.42 13.12 5.05
C TYR A 365 46.68 12.96 5.92
N ARG A 366 47.82 12.56 5.35
CA ARG A 366 49.11 12.69 6.04
C ARG A 366 49.55 14.16 6.02
N ARG A 367 49.67 14.77 7.20
CA ARG A 367 50.32 16.09 7.36
C ARG A 367 51.80 15.93 7.05
N VAL A 368 52.32 16.71 6.11
CA VAL A 368 53.76 16.71 5.78
C VAL A 368 54.31 18.11 6.07
N LEU A 369 55.39 18.19 6.86
CA LEU A 369 56.12 19.42 7.12
C LEU A 369 56.89 19.82 5.86
N LYS A 370 56.32 20.72 5.05
CA LYS A 370 56.94 21.14 3.77
C LYS A 370 56.66 22.58 3.37
N LYS A 371 55.63 23.23 3.92
CA LYS A 371 55.32 24.62 3.54
C LYS A 371 56.33 25.53 4.23
N SER A 372 57.17 26.21 3.46
CA SER A 372 57.98 27.31 3.96
C SER A 372 57.06 28.44 4.41
N THR A 373 57.21 28.88 5.64
CA THR A 373 56.44 29.95 6.28
C THR A 373 57.38 30.77 7.15
N LYS A 374 56.91 31.96 7.55
CA LYS A 374 57.61 32.81 8.51
C LYS A 374 57.62 32.19 9.91
N GLU A 375 56.49 31.61 10.30
CA GLU A 375 56.29 30.89 11.56
C GLU A 375 55.90 29.45 11.28
N GLY A 376 56.51 28.49 11.98
CA GLY A 376 56.28 27.07 11.76
C GLY A 376 56.89 26.22 12.87
N VAL A 377 56.73 24.90 12.75
CA VAL A 377 57.05 23.94 13.83
C VAL A 377 58.53 23.59 13.86
N ILE A 378 59.21 23.63 12.72
CA ILE A 378 60.64 23.29 12.60
C ILE A 378 61.33 24.20 11.58
N LEU A 379 62.58 24.56 11.83
CA LEU A 379 63.40 25.28 10.85
C LEU A 379 63.70 24.36 9.64
N ASN A 380 63.53 24.85 8.42
CA ASN A 380 63.91 24.17 7.17
C ASN A 380 65.44 24.17 7.02
N PRO A 381 66.17 23.07 7.29
CA PRO A 381 67.64 23.12 7.37
C PRO A 381 68.32 23.59 6.07
N PRO A 382 67.88 23.17 4.87
CA PRO A 382 68.36 23.71 3.60
C PRO A 382 68.20 25.23 3.42
N LYS A 383 67.19 25.86 4.03
CA LYS A 383 66.93 27.31 3.91
C LYS A 383 67.53 28.14 5.03
N ALA A 384 68.11 27.51 6.06
CA ALA A 384 68.67 28.23 7.20
C ALA A 384 69.77 29.23 6.79
N ALA A 385 70.66 28.83 5.88
CA ALA A 385 71.73 29.70 5.37
C ALA A 385 71.17 30.90 4.58
N ILE A 386 70.10 30.69 3.81
CA ILE A 386 69.41 31.74 3.04
C ILE A 386 68.73 32.72 4.01
N GLY A 387 68.06 32.23 5.06
CA GLY A 387 67.44 33.08 6.07
C GLY A 387 68.42 33.98 6.80
N VAL A 388 69.61 33.47 7.14
CA VAL A 388 70.67 34.29 7.75
C VAL A 388 71.15 35.39 6.80
N ALA A 389 71.23 35.11 5.49
CA ALA A 389 71.60 36.11 4.50
C ALA A 389 70.49 37.17 4.31
N GLU A 390 69.22 36.76 4.28
CA GLU A 390 68.06 37.66 4.16
C GLU A 390 67.93 38.60 5.37
N ILE A 391 68.10 38.07 6.59
CA ILE A 391 68.09 38.89 7.82
C ILE A 391 69.22 39.93 7.79
N LYS A 392 70.43 39.54 7.36
CA LYS A 392 71.55 40.48 7.21
C LYS A 392 71.33 41.55 6.13
N ALA A 393 70.50 41.25 5.14
CA ALA A 393 70.11 42.19 4.09
C ALA A 393 68.94 43.11 4.50
N GLY A 394 68.43 43.00 5.73
CA GLY A 394 67.33 43.82 6.26
C GLY A 394 65.94 43.24 6.03
N HIS A 395 65.82 41.95 5.70
CA HIS A 395 64.54 41.24 5.65
C HIS A 395 64.32 40.46 6.95
N ASP A 396 63.58 41.06 7.89
CA ASP A 396 63.44 40.56 9.26
C ASP A 396 62.59 39.29 9.40
N GLU A 397 61.81 38.93 8.38
CA GLU A 397 60.88 37.79 8.43
C GLU A 397 61.01 36.83 7.23
N PRO A 398 62.12 36.08 7.12
CA PRO A 398 62.32 35.14 6.02
C PRO A 398 61.48 33.85 6.18
N GLU A 399 61.03 33.26 5.07
CA GLU A 399 60.19 32.04 5.06
C GLU A 399 61.00 30.75 5.25
N ILE A 400 61.66 30.64 6.40
CA ILE A 400 62.59 29.56 6.72
C ILE A 400 62.01 28.49 7.63
N MET A 401 60.82 28.70 8.19
CA MET A 401 60.15 27.70 9.01
C MET A 401 59.34 26.75 8.12
N LEU A 402 59.21 25.49 8.53
CA LEU A 402 58.30 24.51 7.94
C LEU A 402 57.04 24.42 8.79
N ASP A 403 55.89 24.63 8.16
CA ASP A 403 54.59 24.32 8.72
C ASP A 403 53.94 23.12 8.01
N TYR A 404 52.96 22.52 8.66
CA TYR A 404 52.23 21.38 8.13
C TYR A 404 51.44 21.79 6.88
N GLN A 405 51.78 21.17 5.76
CA GLN A 405 50.93 21.18 4.58
C GLN A 405 50.08 19.90 4.59
N LYS A 406 48.77 20.05 4.34
CA LYS A 406 47.94 18.90 3.97
C LYS A 406 48.42 18.42 2.60
N ARG A 407 49.03 17.25 2.53
CA ARG A 407 49.33 16.58 1.26
C ARG A 407 48.43 15.37 1.13
N GLU A 408 47.61 15.36 0.10
CA GLU A 408 46.99 14.13 -0.40
C GLU A 408 48.13 13.24 -0.92
N ILE A 409 48.42 12.14 -0.25
CA ILE A 409 49.28 11.10 -0.82
C ILE A 409 48.33 10.14 -1.53
N ILE A 410 48.50 10.02 -2.84
CA ILE A 410 47.88 8.97 -3.67
C ILE A 410 48.55 7.64 -3.27
N GLN A 411 48.20 7.09 -2.11
CA GLN A 411 48.76 5.83 -1.61
C GLN A 411 47.72 4.72 -1.47
N ASN A 412 46.43 5.01 -1.55
CA ASN A 412 45.38 4.00 -1.39
C ASN A 412 44.97 3.43 -2.75
N ARG A 413 45.93 2.82 -3.45
CA ARG A 413 45.62 1.91 -4.55
C ARG A 413 45.11 0.59 -3.96
N PRO A 414 44.15 -0.09 -4.60
CA PRO A 414 43.52 0.17 -5.89
C PRO A 414 42.46 1.28 -5.86
N ASN A 415 42.20 1.95 -6.98
CA ASN A 415 41.12 2.96 -7.11
C ASN A 415 39.85 2.38 -7.76
N ARG A 416 39.93 1.16 -8.29
CA ARG A 416 38.79 0.45 -8.88
C ARG A 416 38.64 -0.90 -8.22
N LEU A 417 37.42 -1.23 -7.79
CA LEU A 417 37.05 -2.55 -7.28
C LEU A 417 35.98 -3.15 -8.19
N GLU A 418 36.21 -4.38 -8.63
CA GLU A 418 35.25 -5.16 -9.41
C GLU A 418 34.94 -6.46 -8.69
N PHE A 419 33.67 -6.65 -8.30
CA PHE A 419 33.18 -7.86 -7.64
C PHE A 419 32.29 -8.65 -8.59
N THR A 420 32.60 -9.92 -8.82
CA THR A 420 31.74 -10.86 -9.55
C THR A 420 31.33 -11.99 -8.61
N LEU A 421 30.04 -12.11 -8.35
CA LEU A 421 29.47 -13.27 -7.66
C LEU A 421 29.00 -14.28 -8.72
N VAL A 422 29.36 -15.53 -8.56
CA VAL A 422 29.01 -16.62 -9.46
C VAL A 422 28.19 -17.66 -8.70
N CYS A 423 26.93 -17.84 -9.11
CA CYS A 423 25.96 -18.72 -8.48
C CYS A 423 25.86 -20.07 -9.21
N ASP A 424 25.66 -21.14 -8.45
CA ASP A 424 25.42 -22.48 -8.98
C ASP A 424 23.97 -22.61 -9.48
N GLY A 425 23.82 -22.88 -10.77
CA GLY A 425 22.55 -23.10 -11.44
C GLY A 425 22.19 -24.58 -11.60
N SER A 426 22.95 -25.51 -11.04
CA SER A 426 22.73 -26.95 -11.22
C SER A 426 21.50 -27.47 -10.47
N GLY A 427 21.00 -28.63 -10.89
CA GLY A 427 19.80 -29.25 -10.31
C GLY A 427 19.94 -29.65 -8.82
N SER A 428 21.15 -29.85 -8.29
CA SER A 428 21.38 -30.17 -6.86
C SER A 428 20.98 -29.02 -5.94
N MET A 429 21.08 -27.78 -6.43
CA MET A 429 20.76 -26.57 -5.69
C MET A 429 19.26 -26.42 -5.39
N ALA A 430 18.39 -27.09 -6.13
CA ALA A 430 16.93 -27.01 -5.92
C ALA A 430 16.44 -27.74 -4.63
N ARG A 431 17.33 -28.43 -3.92
CA ARG A 431 17.00 -29.23 -2.73
C ARG A 431 17.46 -28.54 -1.45
N GLU A 432 16.85 -28.93 -0.33
CA GLU A 432 17.34 -28.62 1.03
C GLU A 432 17.57 -27.11 1.33
N ASN A 433 16.81 -26.21 0.69
CA ASN A 433 16.95 -24.75 0.82
C ASN A 433 18.32 -24.19 0.39
N LYS A 434 19.09 -24.94 -0.41
CA LYS A 434 20.38 -24.50 -0.97
C LYS A 434 20.17 -23.31 -1.92
N ASP A 435 19.18 -23.39 -2.81
CA ASP A 435 18.73 -22.29 -3.68
C ASP A 435 18.37 -21.03 -2.90
N LEU A 436 17.62 -21.18 -1.80
CA LEU A 436 17.19 -20.09 -0.94
C LEU A 436 18.40 -19.40 -0.30
N THR A 437 19.35 -20.17 0.19
CA THR A 437 20.58 -19.65 0.82
C THR A 437 21.45 -18.92 -0.17
N GLN A 438 21.70 -19.53 -1.34
CA GLN A 438 22.43 -18.88 -2.42
C GLN A 438 21.75 -17.59 -2.89
N ARG A 439 20.43 -17.63 -3.10
CA ARG A 439 19.64 -16.47 -3.53
C ARG A 439 19.76 -15.34 -2.51
N ARG A 440 19.64 -15.64 -1.22
CA ARG A 440 19.84 -14.66 -0.14
C ARG A 440 21.25 -14.12 -0.12
N LEU A 441 22.27 -14.96 -0.30
CA LEU A 441 23.65 -14.50 -0.37
C LEU A 441 23.89 -13.59 -1.59
N ALA A 442 23.28 -13.88 -2.73
CA ALA A 442 23.34 -13.00 -3.90
C ALA A 442 22.70 -11.64 -3.63
N VAL A 443 21.54 -11.61 -2.95
CA VAL A 443 20.91 -10.36 -2.50
C VAL A 443 21.81 -9.61 -1.51
N LEU A 444 22.38 -10.31 -0.52
CA LEU A 444 23.33 -9.75 0.45
C LEU A 444 24.50 -9.07 -0.25
N ALA A 445 25.20 -9.80 -1.13
CA ALA A 445 26.39 -9.31 -1.82
C ALA A 445 26.06 -8.08 -2.66
N MET A 446 25.00 -8.15 -3.47
CA MET A 446 24.63 -7.05 -4.37
C MET A 446 24.16 -5.81 -3.61
N GLU A 447 23.34 -5.95 -2.57
CA GLU A 447 22.92 -4.81 -1.74
C GLU A 447 24.08 -4.26 -0.90
N GLY A 448 24.95 -5.13 -0.40
CA GLY A 448 26.19 -4.73 0.29
C GLY A 448 27.07 -3.85 -0.60
N PHE A 449 27.39 -4.30 -1.81
CA PHE A 449 28.23 -3.52 -2.74
C PHE A 449 27.55 -2.24 -3.22
N ALA A 450 26.22 -2.27 -3.47
CA ALA A 450 25.46 -1.07 -3.80
C ALA A 450 25.53 -0.03 -2.66
N LYS A 451 25.42 -0.50 -1.41
CA LYS A 451 25.52 0.36 -0.23
C LYS A 451 26.94 0.89 0.00
N PHE A 452 27.96 0.11 -0.30
CA PHE A 452 29.35 0.59 -0.27
C PHE A 452 29.53 1.79 -1.23
N ARG A 453 29.05 1.66 -2.47
CA ARG A 453 29.04 2.77 -3.44
C ARG A 453 28.27 3.98 -2.90
N ASP A 454 27.07 3.78 -2.37
CA ASP A 454 26.24 4.88 -1.85
C ASP A 454 26.92 5.63 -0.70
N ARG A 455 27.72 4.93 0.13
CA ARG A 455 28.54 5.57 1.16
C ARG A 455 29.67 6.41 0.56
N ILE A 456 30.39 5.91 -0.45
CA ILE A 456 31.42 6.70 -1.15
C ILE A 456 30.80 7.96 -1.78
N GLU A 457 29.66 7.83 -2.45
CA GLU A 457 28.95 8.95 -3.07
C GLU A 457 28.47 9.97 -2.03
N LYS A 458 28.00 9.51 -0.87
CA LYS A 458 27.62 10.40 0.24
C LYS A 458 28.81 11.24 0.71
N GLU A 459 30.00 10.64 0.81
CA GLU A 459 31.21 11.35 1.21
C GLU A 459 31.71 12.32 0.13
N ARG A 460 31.62 11.94 -1.16
CA ARG A 460 31.91 12.85 -2.28
C ARG A 460 31.01 14.08 -2.25
N ARG A 461 29.71 13.88 -2.00
CA ARG A 461 28.73 14.99 -1.86
C ARG A 461 29.02 15.87 -0.64
N ALA A 462 29.65 15.32 0.40
CA ALA A 462 30.13 16.07 1.56
C ALA A 462 31.44 16.83 1.30
N GLY A 463 32.05 16.69 0.11
CA GLY A 463 33.26 17.40 -0.30
C GLY A 463 34.56 16.61 -0.14
N GLU A 464 34.50 15.34 0.28
CA GLU A 464 35.68 14.47 0.38
C GLU A 464 36.11 13.99 -1.02
N LYS A 465 37.42 14.01 -1.29
CA LYS A 465 37.99 13.59 -2.58
C LYS A 465 38.37 12.11 -2.58
N ILE A 466 37.40 11.24 -2.37
CA ILE A 466 37.63 9.78 -2.40
C ILE A 466 37.62 9.29 -3.85
N ASP A 467 38.80 8.91 -4.34
CA ASP A 467 39.00 8.24 -5.63
C ASP A 467 38.90 6.71 -5.46
N LEU A 468 37.67 6.20 -5.54
CA LEU A 468 37.35 4.77 -5.44
C LEU A 468 36.04 4.47 -6.19
N SER A 469 36.07 3.65 -7.24
CA SER A 469 34.86 3.20 -7.95
C SER A 469 34.60 1.73 -7.68
N ILE A 470 33.33 1.36 -7.49
CA ILE A 470 32.92 -0.02 -7.21
C ILE A 470 31.96 -0.47 -8.30
N ARG A 471 32.27 -1.62 -8.91
CA ARG A 471 31.38 -2.33 -9.84
C ARG A 471 31.08 -3.71 -9.29
N SER A 472 29.85 -4.15 -9.45
CA SER A 472 29.43 -5.48 -9.08
C SER A 472 28.82 -6.22 -10.26
N GLU A 473 28.85 -7.53 -10.23
CA GLU A 473 28.26 -8.43 -11.22
C GLU A 473 27.73 -9.67 -10.51
N ALA A 474 26.65 -10.24 -11.04
CA ALA A 474 26.18 -11.56 -10.65
C ALA A 474 25.99 -12.42 -11.90
N ARG A 475 26.58 -13.61 -11.89
CA ARG A 475 26.47 -14.64 -12.93
C ARG A 475 25.95 -15.94 -12.34
N MET A 476 25.48 -16.83 -13.20
CA MET A 476 25.09 -18.18 -12.86
C MET A 476 25.73 -19.15 -13.85
N PHE A 477 26.34 -20.23 -13.35
CA PHE A 477 26.81 -21.32 -14.20
C PHE A 477 25.78 -22.46 -14.20
N ALA A 478 25.50 -23.00 -15.38
CA ALA A 478 24.76 -24.24 -15.58
C ALA A 478 25.36 -24.94 -16.81
N ASN A 479 24.56 -25.25 -17.83
CA ASN A 479 25.07 -25.70 -19.13
C ASN A 479 25.87 -24.62 -19.88
N GLU A 480 25.53 -23.36 -19.66
CA GLU A 480 26.19 -22.16 -20.18
C GLU A 480 26.33 -21.12 -19.07
N ASP A 481 27.11 -20.07 -19.34
CA ASP A 481 27.17 -18.89 -18.47
C ASP A 481 25.92 -18.02 -18.68
N ASP A 482 25.30 -17.57 -17.59
CA ASP A 482 24.15 -16.66 -17.62
C ASP A 482 24.41 -15.43 -16.74
N ILE A 483 24.38 -14.25 -17.36
CA ILE A 483 24.53 -12.97 -16.66
C ILE A 483 23.19 -12.62 -16.00
N LEU A 484 23.18 -12.62 -14.66
CA LEU A 484 22.02 -12.23 -13.86
C LEU A 484 21.94 -10.71 -13.65
N LYS A 485 23.10 -10.09 -13.42
CA LYS A 485 23.29 -8.65 -13.27
C LYS A 485 24.64 -8.28 -13.91
N PRO A 486 24.67 -7.43 -14.95
CA PRO A 486 25.90 -7.11 -15.66
C PRO A 486 26.88 -6.32 -14.78
N LEU A 487 28.18 -6.43 -15.07
CA LEU A 487 29.22 -5.66 -14.38
C LEU A 487 28.98 -4.16 -14.56
N SER A 488 28.49 -3.52 -13.49
CA SER A 488 28.09 -2.11 -13.52
C SER A 488 28.18 -1.49 -12.13
N GLU A 489 28.21 -0.17 -12.09
CA GLU A 489 28.22 0.60 -10.84
C GLU A 489 26.83 0.65 -10.21
N SER A 490 25.76 0.54 -11.00
CA SER A 490 24.37 0.62 -10.54
C SER A 490 23.80 -0.73 -10.12
N LEU A 491 22.79 -0.68 -9.26
CA LEU A 491 21.88 -1.79 -9.01
C LEU A 491 20.47 -1.21 -9.06
N THR A 492 19.72 -1.51 -10.12
CA THR A 492 18.36 -1.02 -10.36
C THR A 492 17.32 -1.96 -9.75
N HIS A 493 16.06 -1.51 -9.62
CA HIS A 493 14.97 -2.40 -9.19
C HIS A 493 14.74 -3.55 -10.16
N VAL A 494 14.88 -3.29 -11.47
CA VAL A 494 14.74 -4.30 -12.52
C VAL A 494 15.81 -5.39 -12.39
N GLU A 495 17.07 -5.00 -12.19
CA GLU A 495 18.18 -5.96 -12.00
C GLU A 495 18.00 -6.81 -10.73
N ARG A 496 17.63 -6.19 -9.60
CA ARG A 496 17.34 -6.90 -8.34
C ARG A 496 16.32 -8.02 -8.54
N VAL A 497 15.19 -7.67 -9.14
CA VAL A 497 14.08 -8.61 -9.32
C VAL A 497 14.41 -9.65 -10.38
N LYS A 498 15.06 -9.29 -11.49
CA LYS A 498 15.47 -10.26 -12.52
C LYS A 498 16.47 -11.30 -11.97
N MET A 499 17.51 -10.85 -11.27
CA MET A 499 18.49 -11.72 -10.63
C MET A 499 17.80 -12.66 -9.62
N HIS A 500 17.01 -12.11 -8.71
CA HIS A 500 16.29 -12.88 -7.68
C HIS A 500 15.34 -13.92 -8.30
N LYS A 501 14.60 -13.53 -9.33
CA LYS A 501 13.66 -14.40 -10.04
C LYS A 501 14.35 -15.56 -10.75
N LYS A 502 15.49 -15.31 -11.40
CA LYS A 502 16.29 -16.39 -12.03
C LYS A 502 16.83 -17.36 -10.98
N LEU A 503 17.38 -16.86 -9.88
CA LEU A 503 17.88 -17.71 -8.78
C LEU A 503 16.79 -18.47 -8.02
N LYS A 504 15.51 -18.12 -8.21
CA LYS A 504 14.37 -18.85 -7.66
C LYS A 504 13.93 -20.02 -8.55
N LYS A 505 14.36 -20.05 -9.81
CA LYS A 505 14.03 -21.09 -10.80
C LYS A 505 15.30 -21.53 -11.49
N LEU A 506 16.05 -22.38 -10.82
CA LEU A 506 17.31 -22.92 -11.33
C LEU A 506 17.02 -23.97 -12.43
N PRO A 507 17.84 -24.02 -13.49
CA PRO A 507 17.74 -25.07 -14.49
C PRO A 507 18.10 -26.44 -13.90
N GLU A 508 17.39 -27.50 -14.29
CA GLU A 508 17.68 -28.89 -13.87
C GLU A 508 18.78 -29.50 -14.76
N GLU A 509 19.90 -28.81 -14.90
CA GLU A 509 20.94 -29.10 -15.89
C GLU A 509 22.30 -29.41 -15.25
N ASP A 510 23.21 -29.96 -16.06
CA ASP A 510 24.58 -30.30 -15.65
C ASP A 510 25.40 -29.06 -15.30
N ASN A 511 26.39 -29.24 -14.41
CA ASN A 511 27.33 -28.22 -13.99
C ASN A 511 28.50 -28.10 -14.99
N LYS A 512 28.61 -26.95 -15.68
CA LYS A 512 29.77 -26.59 -16.52
C LYS A 512 30.44 -25.29 -16.06
N GLU A 513 30.80 -25.23 -14.78
CA GLU A 513 31.49 -24.10 -14.13
C GLU A 513 32.68 -23.52 -14.94
N TRP A 514 33.46 -24.38 -15.61
CA TRP A 514 34.60 -23.95 -16.45
C TRP A 514 34.21 -23.03 -17.62
N LYS A 515 32.96 -23.07 -18.10
CA LYS A 515 32.48 -22.16 -19.13
C LYS A 515 32.31 -20.73 -18.63
N THR A 516 31.89 -20.56 -17.37
CA THR A 516 31.83 -19.24 -16.75
C THR A 516 33.23 -18.66 -16.57
N PHE A 517 34.24 -19.48 -16.28
CA PHE A 517 35.63 -19.03 -16.34
C PHE A 517 36.03 -18.52 -17.74
N ASP A 518 35.70 -19.27 -18.80
CA ASP A 518 35.98 -18.87 -20.19
C ASP A 518 35.24 -17.58 -20.60
N ALA A 519 33.99 -17.43 -20.17
CA ALA A 519 33.21 -16.21 -20.40
C ALA A 519 33.84 -15.00 -19.69
N ILE A 520 34.21 -15.14 -18.41
CA ILE A 520 34.88 -14.07 -17.66
C ILE A 520 36.23 -13.71 -18.29
N GLU A 521 37.04 -14.71 -18.68
CA GLU A 521 38.32 -14.48 -19.35
C GLU A 521 38.13 -13.63 -20.63
N SER A 522 37.26 -14.09 -21.53
CA SER A 522 37.04 -13.44 -22.82
C SER A 522 36.38 -12.06 -22.71
N GLU A 523 35.44 -11.87 -21.79
CA GLU A 523 34.68 -10.62 -21.67
C GLU A 523 35.38 -9.57 -20.81
N GLN A 524 36.15 -9.99 -19.79
CA GLN A 524 36.61 -9.08 -18.73
C GLN A 524 38.13 -8.90 -18.71
N PHE A 525 38.92 -9.87 -19.18
CA PHE A 525 40.40 -9.79 -19.19
C PHE A 525 40.94 -9.17 -20.49
N THR A 526 40.47 -7.95 -20.79
CA THR A 526 41.04 -7.14 -21.89
C THR A 526 42.48 -6.71 -21.58
N ASP A 527 43.24 -6.32 -22.61
CA ASP A 527 44.59 -5.75 -22.48
C ASP A 527 44.66 -4.60 -21.46
N GLN A 528 43.61 -3.78 -21.38
CA GLN A 528 43.54 -2.68 -20.43
C GLN A 528 43.31 -3.19 -19.00
N THR A 529 42.38 -4.13 -18.81
CA THR A 529 42.13 -4.75 -17.50
C THR A 529 43.40 -5.39 -16.95
N ILE A 530 44.12 -6.14 -17.78
CA ILE A 530 45.38 -6.80 -17.39
C ILE A 530 46.43 -5.76 -16.97
N LYS A 531 46.56 -4.66 -17.73
CA LYS A 531 47.47 -3.56 -17.37
C LYS A 531 47.08 -2.92 -16.04
N ASP A 532 45.79 -2.70 -15.80
CA ASP A 532 45.29 -2.07 -14.57
C ASP A 532 45.50 -2.98 -13.34
N LEU A 533 45.31 -4.29 -13.49
CA LEU A 533 45.61 -5.30 -12.45
C LEU A 533 47.09 -5.32 -12.09
N ARG A 534 47.99 -5.35 -13.08
CA ARG A 534 49.45 -5.37 -12.87
C ARG A 534 49.99 -4.06 -12.29
N LYS A 535 49.34 -2.93 -12.56
CA LYS A 535 49.69 -1.62 -11.97
C LYS A 535 49.14 -1.44 -10.55
N GLY A 536 48.22 -2.31 -10.11
CA GLY A 536 47.48 -2.16 -8.87
C GLY A 536 46.44 -1.04 -8.89
N ASP A 537 45.99 -0.60 -10.07
CA ASP A 537 44.92 0.41 -10.18
C ASP A 537 43.53 -0.23 -10.03
N LEU A 538 43.40 -1.50 -10.41
CA LEU A 538 42.21 -2.33 -10.29
C LEU A 538 42.47 -3.52 -9.37
N LYS A 539 41.53 -3.81 -8.47
CA LYS A 539 41.43 -5.09 -7.79
C LYS A 539 40.12 -5.79 -8.18
N LYS A 540 40.25 -7.04 -8.60
CA LYS A 540 39.14 -7.86 -9.09
C LYS A 540 38.93 -9.05 -8.17
N VAL A 541 37.68 -9.30 -7.81
CA VAL A 541 37.28 -10.33 -6.85
C VAL A 541 36.19 -11.17 -7.50
N ILE A 542 36.42 -12.48 -7.62
CA ILE A 542 35.46 -13.43 -8.19
C ILE A 542 35.15 -14.46 -7.11
N VAL A 543 33.89 -14.54 -6.70
CA VAL A 543 33.44 -15.47 -5.64
C VAL A 543 32.43 -16.45 -6.23
N PHE A 544 32.79 -17.72 -6.22
CA PHE A 544 31.91 -18.81 -6.61
C PHE A 544 31.13 -19.35 -5.41
N LEU A 545 29.90 -19.76 -5.66
CA LEU A 545 29.05 -20.52 -4.75
C LEU A 545 28.81 -21.87 -5.41
N SER A 546 28.98 -22.96 -4.66
CA SER A 546 28.82 -24.31 -5.18
C SER A 546 28.42 -25.27 -4.06
N ASP A 547 27.59 -26.26 -4.38
CA ASP A 547 27.17 -27.30 -3.44
C ASP A 547 27.77 -28.69 -3.69
N GLY A 548 28.69 -28.84 -4.65
CA GLY A 548 29.09 -30.16 -5.15
C GLY A 548 30.51 -30.29 -5.73
N GLN A 549 30.75 -31.46 -6.34
CA GLN A 549 32.04 -31.85 -6.89
C GLN A 549 32.22 -31.30 -8.31
N THR A 550 33.13 -30.34 -8.45
CA THR A 550 33.57 -29.86 -9.77
C THR A 550 34.81 -30.65 -10.22
N ASP A 551 35.08 -30.69 -11.52
CA ASP A 551 36.35 -31.18 -12.06
C ASP A 551 37.52 -30.30 -11.57
N GLU A 552 38.10 -30.70 -10.44
CA GLU A 552 39.16 -29.97 -9.73
C GLU A 552 40.33 -29.61 -10.65
N ALA A 553 40.76 -30.55 -11.50
CA ALA A 553 41.90 -30.34 -12.39
C ALA A 553 41.61 -29.25 -13.43
N THR A 554 40.41 -29.28 -14.02
CA THR A 554 39.99 -28.28 -15.01
C THR A 554 39.85 -26.90 -14.38
N ILE A 555 39.21 -26.80 -13.21
CA ILE A 555 39.03 -25.52 -12.51
C ILE A 555 40.36 -24.94 -12.03
N GLN A 556 41.24 -25.75 -11.44
CA GLN A 556 42.57 -25.29 -11.03
C GLN A 556 43.39 -24.79 -12.23
N ALA A 557 43.28 -25.42 -13.40
CA ALA A 557 43.91 -24.94 -14.62
C ALA A 557 43.36 -23.57 -15.06
N LYS A 558 42.04 -23.36 -14.98
CA LYS A 558 41.41 -22.06 -15.31
C LYS A 558 41.79 -20.97 -14.31
N ILE A 559 41.78 -21.27 -13.00
CA ILE A 559 42.22 -20.34 -11.94
C ILE A 559 43.68 -19.94 -12.20
N LYS A 560 44.55 -20.91 -12.48
CA LYS A 560 45.97 -20.64 -12.77
C LYS A 560 46.13 -19.73 -14.00
N ASN A 561 45.39 -19.98 -15.08
CA ASN A 561 45.43 -19.13 -16.27
C ASN A 561 45.04 -17.67 -15.95
N LEU A 562 43.92 -17.46 -15.25
CA LEU A 562 43.49 -16.10 -14.87
C LEU A 562 44.48 -15.41 -13.93
N MET A 563 45.09 -16.14 -13.00
CA MET A 563 46.13 -15.61 -12.11
C MET A 563 47.39 -15.23 -12.88
N GLU A 564 47.81 -16.02 -13.88
CA GLU A 564 48.95 -15.69 -14.74
C GLU A 564 48.67 -14.45 -15.62
N LEU A 565 47.45 -14.33 -16.15
CA LEU A 565 47.01 -13.13 -16.87
C LEU A 565 47.08 -11.89 -15.97
N ALA A 566 46.49 -11.95 -14.78
CA ALA A 566 46.50 -10.87 -13.81
C ALA A 566 47.92 -10.48 -13.36
N GLY A 567 48.82 -11.46 -13.20
CA GLY A 567 50.18 -11.24 -12.73
C GLY A 567 50.24 -10.68 -11.31
N THR A 568 51.42 -10.20 -10.92
CA THR A 568 51.64 -9.55 -9.62
C THR A 568 51.72 -8.04 -9.77
N GLY A 569 51.19 -7.34 -8.77
CA GLY A 569 51.31 -5.90 -8.61
C GLY A 569 52.70 -5.47 -8.12
N PRO A 570 52.92 -4.15 -7.95
CA PRO A 570 54.20 -3.60 -7.48
C PRO A 570 54.60 -4.05 -6.06
N ASP A 571 53.64 -4.51 -5.27
CA ASP A 571 53.80 -5.03 -3.92
C ASP A 571 54.07 -6.54 -3.88
N GLY A 572 54.16 -7.19 -5.04
CA GLY A 572 54.39 -8.63 -5.18
C GLY A 572 53.14 -9.49 -4.94
N LYS A 573 51.96 -8.88 -4.74
CA LYS A 573 50.69 -9.60 -4.56
C LYS A 573 49.83 -9.52 -5.83
N SER A 574 48.98 -10.52 -6.03
CA SER A 574 48.00 -10.47 -7.12
C SER A 574 46.83 -9.56 -6.73
N ASN A 575 46.42 -8.68 -7.64
CA ASN A 575 45.19 -7.88 -7.50
C ASN A 575 43.94 -8.63 -7.99
N LEU A 576 44.08 -9.92 -8.33
CA LEU A 576 42.97 -10.82 -8.59
C LEU A 576 42.81 -11.79 -7.41
N VAL A 577 41.59 -11.85 -6.86
CA VAL A 577 41.20 -12.86 -5.88
C VAL A 577 40.10 -13.71 -6.47
N ILE A 578 40.33 -15.02 -6.55
CA ILE A 578 39.30 -16.00 -6.90
C ILE A 578 39.06 -16.83 -5.64
N ALA A 579 37.81 -16.92 -5.21
CA ALA A 579 37.39 -17.62 -4.00
C ALA A 579 36.14 -18.49 -4.29
N CYS A 580 35.91 -19.50 -3.46
CA CYS A 580 34.68 -20.28 -3.49
C CYS A 580 34.16 -20.52 -2.08
N ILE A 581 32.85 -20.40 -1.89
CA ILE A 581 32.16 -20.78 -0.67
C ILE A 581 31.32 -22.02 -0.98
N GLY A 582 31.83 -23.17 -0.56
CA GLY A 582 31.11 -24.43 -0.60
C GLY A 582 30.12 -24.54 0.56
N PHE A 583 28.96 -25.14 0.32
CA PHE A 583 28.00 -25.51 1.37
C PHE A 583 27.30 -26.82 1.02
N GLY A 584 26.67 -27.48 2.00
CA GLY A 584 26.14 -28.83 1.80
C GLY A 584 27.26 -29.83 1.49
N ASP A 585 27.29 -30.38 0.28
CA ASP A 585 28.28 -31.37 -0.14
C ASP A 585 29.56 -30.75 -0.75
N GLY A 586 29.62 -29.42 -0.85
CA GLY A 586 30.70 -28.65 -1.50
C GLY A 586 32.03 -28.54 -0.75
N ILE A 587 32.41 -29.52 0.08
CA ILE A 587 33.66 -29.45 0.88
C ILE A 587 34.93 -29.36 0.03
N GLN A 588 34.88 -29.85 -1.21
CA GLN A 588 35.97 -29.77 -2.19
C GLN A 588 36.33 -28.34 -2.61
N ALA A 589 35.49 -27.34 -2.28
CA ALA A 589 35.85 -25.94 -2.44
C ALA A 589 37.17 -25.58 -1.73
N LEU A 590 37.46 -26.23 -0.59
CA LEU A 590 38.70 -26.00 0.18
C LEU A 590 39.97 -26.35 -0.60
N THR A 591 39.93 -27.41 -1.41
CA THR A 591 41.09 -27.87 -2.19
C THR A 591 41.12 -27.24 -3.58
N THR A 592 39.98 -27.22 -4.27
CA THR A 592 39.86 -26.72 -5.65
C THR A 592 40.19 -25.24 -5.76
N TYR A 593 39.76 -24.43 -4.77
CA TYR A 593 39.93 -22.98 -4.76
C TYR A 593 41.02 -22.49 -3.79
N ALA A 594 41.91 -23.39 -3.35
CA ALA A 594 43.01 -23.02 -2.47
C ALA A 594 43.85 -21.86 -3.07
N PRO A 595 44.27 -20.86 -2.26
CA PRO A 595 44.10 -20.77 -0.80
C PRO A 595 42.76 -20.16 -0.34
N ASN A 596 41.90 -19.68 -1.24
CA ASN A 596 40.67 -18.95 -0.92
C ASN A 596 39.41 -19.82 -1.03
N GLY A 597 39.54 -21.11 -0.72
CA GLY A 597 38.41 -22.02 -0.58
C GLY A 597 37.83 -21.95 0.82
N TYR A 598 36.50 -21.86 0.93
CA TYR A 598 35.78 -21.86 2.19
C TYR A 598 34.67 -22.91 2.17
N PHE A 599 34.31 -23.42 3.35
CA PHE A 599 33.23 -24.39 3.50
C PHE A 599 32.34 -24.02 4.69
N ALA A 600 31.05 -23.87 4.45
CA ALA A 600 30.03 -23.66 5.46
C ALA A 600 29.43 -25.00 5.88
N LYS A 601 29.51 -25.34 7.16
CA LYS A 601 28.94 -26.60 7.69
C LYS A 601 27.43 -26.55 7.75
N THR A 602 26.89 -25.35 7.96
CA THR A 602 25.45 -25.08 7.90
C THR A 602 25.18 -23.90 6.97
N LEU A 603 23.96 -23.82 6.44
CA LEU A 603 23.56 -22.76 5.52
C LEU A 603 23.54 -21.37 6.21
N GLU A 604 23.39 -21.34 7.53
CA GLU A 604 23.40 -20.12 8.35
C GLU A 604 24.79 -19.50 8.49
N GLU A 605 25.87 -20.28 8.33
CA GLU A 605 27.25 -19.80 8.41
C GLU A 605 27.68 -19.04 7.15
N VAL A 606 27.00 -19.27 6.02
CA VAL A 606 27.37 -18.74 4.69
C VAL A 606 27.52 -17.22 4.69
N PRO A 607 26.58 -16.42 5.22
CA PRO A 607 26.73 -14.96 5.28
C PRO A 607 27.93 -14.50 6.12
N GLU A 608 28.23 -15.17 7.23
CA GLU A 608 29.36 -14.81 8.10
C GLU A 608 30.71 -15.11 7.44
N ILE A 609 30.80 -16.24 6.73
CA ILE A 609 31.98 -16.58 5.92
C ILE A 609 32.18 -15.53 4.83
N PHE A 610 31.12 -15.13 4.13
CA PHE A 610 31.19 -14.11 3.11
C PHE A 610 31.62 -12.74 3.69
N GLU A 611 31.10 -12.34 4.85
CA GLU A 611 31.53 -11.12 5.55
C GLU A 611 33.04 -11.14 5.84
N LYS A 612 33.55 -12.24 6.42
CA LYS A 612 34.98 -12.40 6.73
C LYS A 612 35.86 -12.41 5.48
N LEU A 613 35.40 -13.08 4.42
CA LEU A 613 36.05 -13.09 3.12
C LEU A 613 36.23 -11.66 2.59
N ILE A 614 35.15 -10.87 2.58
CA ILE A 614 35.19 -9.48 2.11
C ILE A 614 36.07 -8.61 3.02
N GLU A 615 36.04 -8.79 4.35
CA GLU A 615 36.93 -8.06 5.26
C GLU A 615 38.42 -8.36 4.98
N THR A 616 38.75 -9.63 4.73
CA THR A 616 40.13 -10.05 4.44
C THR A 616 40.60 -9.51 3.08
N ILE A 617 39.75 -9.58 2.06
CA ILE A 617 40.06 -9.12 0.70
C ILE A 617 40.24 -7.60 0.64
N LEU A 618 39.55 -6.85 1.51
CA LEU A 618 39.61 -5.39 1.55
C LEU A 618 40.61 -4.85 2.58
N GLU A 619 41.38 -5.70 3.25
CA GLU A 619 42.32 -5.27 4.28
C GLU A 619 43.46 -4.40 3.71
N ASP A 620 43.84 -4.62 2.46
CA ASP A 620 44.89 -3.90 1.72
C ASP A 620 44.36 -2.75 0.84
N VAL A 621 43.06 -2.43 0.93
CA VAL A 621 42.35 -1.38 0.17
C VAL A 621 42.07 -0.15 1.03
#